data_AF-A0A7Y1Y0H9-F1
#
_entry.id   AF-A0A7Y1Y0H9-F1
#
_cell.length_a   1.000
_cell.length_b   1.000
_cell.length_c   1.000
_cell.angle_alpha   90.00
_cell.angle_beta   90.00
_cell.angle_gamma   90.00
#
_symmetry.space_group_name_H-M   'P 1'
#
loop_
_entity.id
_entity.type
_entity.pdbx_description
1 polymer ?
#
loop_
_entity_poly.entity_id
_entity_poly.type
_entity_poly.pdbx_seq_one_letter_code
_entity_poly.pdbx_strand_id
1 'polypeptide(L)'
;VVETLFIHALAEGVFNPQVTLEGYNYDMLFALTALPIGYAVYQKRWLPELVIVLWNYLGLAVLASVIFLFMASLYKPQVFGSESPLLPLEAMSYPYVLIAGFLMPSAVFLHMLSLVQFRKRK
;
A
#
# COMPACT_ATOMS: atom_id res chain seq x y z
N VAL A 1 -2.97 0.68 -12.68
CA VAL A 1 -1.55 0.27 -12.81
C VAL A 1 -1.15 -0.65 -11.66
N VAL A 2 -1.06 -0.18 -10.40
CA VAL A 2 -0.74 -1.05 -9.23
C VAL A 2 -1.69 -2.23 -9.15
N GLU A 3 -3.01 -1.97 -9.14
CA GLU A 3 -4.06 -2.98 -9.01
C GLU A 3 -4.01 -4.02 -10.13
N THR A 4 -3.73 -3.57 -11.34
CA THR A 4 -3.59 -4.42 -12.53
C THR A 4 -2.40 -5.38 -12.39
N LEU A 5 -1.28 -4.89 -11.87
CA LEU A 5 -0.10 -5.72 -11.61
C LEU A 5 -0.33 -6.73 -10.49
N PHE A 6 -1.03 -6.34 -9.42
CA PHE A 6 -1.38 -7.27 -8.33
C PHE A 6 -2.32 -8.38 -8.78
N ILE A 7 -3.38 -8.04 -9.53
CA ILE A 7 -4.32 -9.02 -10.05
C ILE A 7 -3.62 -9.98 -11.02
N HIS A 8 -2.74 -9.46 -11.88
CA HIS A 8 -1.96 -10.29 -12.79
C HIS A 8 -0.98 -11.21 -12.03
N ALA A 9 -0.26 -10.68 -11.03
CA ALA A 9 0.66 -11.47 -10.19
C ALA A 9 -0.06 -12.61 -9.47
N LEU A 10 -1.28 -12.37 -8.99
CA LEU A 10 -2.11 -13.40 -8.36
C LEU A 10 -2.58 -14.45 -9.38
N ALA A 11 -3.03 -14.02 -10.56
CA ALA A 11 -3.51 -14.92 -11.61
C ALA A 11 -2.40 -15.86 -12.14
N GLU A 12 -1.17 -15.37 -12.21
CA GLU A 12 0.02 -16.14 -12.60
C GLU A 12 0.59 -17.00 -11.45
N GLY A 13 0.01 -16.94 -10.25
CA GLY A 13 0.51 -17.65 -9.06
C GLY A 13 1.83 -17.11 -8.51
N VAL A 14 2.25 -15.92 -8.94
CA VAL A 14 3.48 -15.26 -8.49
C VAL A 14 3.33 -14.78 -7.06
N PHE A 15 2.15 -14.28 -6.67
CA PHE A 15 1.89 -13.85 -5.29
C PHE A 15 1.17 -14.95 -4.51
N ASN A 16 1.76 -15.32 -3.38
CA ASN A 16 1.13 -16.20 -2.42
C ASN A 16 -0.06 -15.48 -1.74
N PRO A 17 -1.22 -16.13 -1.50
CA PRO A 17 -2.40 -15.49 -0.91
C PRO A 17 -2.12 -14.66 0.36
N GLN A 18 -1.17 -15.10 1.19
CA GLN A 18 -0.75 -14.43 2.43
C GLN A 18 -0.28 -12.99 2.22
N VAL A 19 0.32 -12.68 1.06
CA VAL A 19 0.81 -11.33 0.70
C VAL A 19 -0.21 -10.50 -0.09
N THR A 20 -1.44 -11.00 -0.22
CA THR A 20 -2.55 -10.35 -0.95
C THR A 20 -3.64 -9.86 0.00
N LEU A 21 -4.76 -9.42 -0.59
CA LEU A 21 -5.97 -9.03 0.13
C LEU A 21 -6.60 -10.16 0.95
N GLU A 22 -6.41 -11.42 0.54
CA GLU A 22 -6.88 -12.60 1.31
C GLU A 22 -6.07 -12.80 2.60
N GLY A 23 -4.81 -12.34 2.58
CA GLY A 23 -3.91 -12.35 3.73
C GLY A 23 -3.87 -10.99 4.41
N TYR A 24 -2.67 -10.40 4.46
CA TYR A 24 -2.38 -9.25 5.32
C TYR A 24 -2.14 -7.93 4.56
N ASN A 25 -2.36 -7.89 3.24
CA ASN A 25 -2.12 -6.71 2.42
C ASN A 25 -3.41 -5.93 2.15
N TYR A 26 -3.72 -4.97 3.02
CA TYR A 26 -4.92 -4.13 2.92
C TYR A 26 -4.67 -2.74 2.31
N ASP A 27 -3.48 -2.48 1.75
CA ASP A 27 -3.14 -1.19 1.15
C ASP A 27 -4.09 -0.81 0.01
N MET A 28 -4.47 -1.78 -0.83
CA MET A 28 -5.42 -1.53 -1.93
C MET A 28 -6.79 -1.05 -1.41
N LEU A 29 -7.33 -1.67 -0.35
CA LEU A 29 -8.60 -1.24 0.24
C LEU A 29 -8.48 0.15 0.85
N PHE A 30 -7.36 0.43 1.50
CA PHE A 30 -7.10 1.75 2.06
C PHE A 30 -6.98 2.82 0.96
N ALA A 31 -6.26 2.53 -0.12
CA ALA A 31 -6.06 3.43 -1.26
C ALA A 31 -7.40 3.79 -1.94
N LEU A 32 -8.35 2.85 -2.03
CA LEU A 32 -9.70 3.13 -2.55
C LEU A 32 -10.44 4.21 -1.75
N THR A 33 -10.10 4.39 -0.47
CA THR A 33 -10.70 5.44 0.36
C THR A 33 -10.16 6.85 0.07
N ALA A 34 -9.08 6.99 -0.70
CA ALA A 34 -8.48 8.28 -1.01
C ALA A 34 -9.45 9.23 -1.73
N LEU A 35 -10.17 8.72 -2.74
CA LEU A 35 -11.16 9.48 -3.51
C LEU A 35 -12.35 9.95 -2.65
N PRO A 36 -13.09 9.06 -1.93
CA PRO A 36 -14.22 9.50 -1.12
C PRO A 36 -13.79 10.41 0.03
N ILE A 37 -12.65 10.17 0.68
CA ILE A 37 -12.14 11.04 1.75
C ILE A 37 -11.78 12.42 1.21
N GLY A 38 -11.05 12.49 0.09
CA GLY A 38 -10.70 13.75 -0.55
C GLY A 38 -11.94 14.54 -0.99
N TYR A 39 -12.93 13.85 -1.58
CA TYR A 39 -14.20 14.45 -1.98
C TYR A 39 -15.00 14.99 -0.79
N ALA A 40 -15.13 14.19 0.27
CA ALA A 40 -15.88 14.55 1.47
C ALA A 40 -15.27 15.77 2.17
N VAL A 41 -13.94 15.88 2.23
CA VAL A 41 -13.24 16.98 2.91
C VAL A 41 -13.20 18.23 2.04
N TYR A 42 -12.72 18.14 0.79
CA TYR A 42 -12.41 19.33 -0.01
C TYR A 42 -13.57 19.80 -0.88
N GLN A 43 -14.36 18.89 -1.45
CA GLN A 43 -15.45 19.27 -2.36
C GLN A 43 -16.77 19.50 -1.62
N LYS A 44 -17.13 18.57 -0.74
CA LYS A 44 -18.39 18.63 0.01
C LYS A 44 -18.29 19.32 1.37
N ARG A 45 -17.09 19.39 1.95
CA ARG A 45 -16.86 19.90 3.30
C ARG A 45 -17.72 19.21 4.37
N TRP A 46 -18.03 17.93 4.15
CA TRP A 46 -18.76 17.09 5.12
C TRP A 46 -17.89 16.72 6.32
N LEU A 47 -16.57 16.71 6.13
CA LEU A 47 -15.58 16.34 7.14
C LEU A 47 -14.54 17.46 7.31
N PRO A 48 -14.02 17.65 8.54
CA PRO A 48 -12.98 18.65 8.78
C PRO A 48 -11.66 18.23 8.15
N GLU A 49 -10.81 19.21 7.82
CA GLU A 49 -9.49 18.93 7.21
C GLU A 49 -8.55 18.10 8.11
N LEU A 50 -8.81 18.03 9.43
CA LEU A 50 -8.12 17.11 10.33
C LEU A 50 -8.22 15.65 9.88
N VAL A 51 -9.33 15.26 9.22
CA VAL A 51 -9.51 13.90 8.68
C VAL A 51 -8.43 13.59 7.64
N ILE A 52 -8.01 14.55 6.80
CA ILE A 52 -6.93 14.33 5.84
C ILE A 52 -5.60 14.08 6.53
N VAL A 53 -5.32 14.79 7.63
CA VAL A 53 -4.10 14.57 8.41
C VAL A 53 -4.07 13.16 8.98
N LEU A 54 -5.16 12.75 9.63
CA LEU A 54 -5.30 11.41 10.21
C LEU A 54 -5.24 10.33 9.12
N TRP A 55 -5.89 10.56 7.98
CA TRP A 55 -5.88 9.65 6.84
C TRP A 55 -4.45 9.47 6.29
N ASN A 56 -3.67 10.55 6.18
CA ASN A 56 -2.27 10.43 5.73
C ASN A 56 -1.39 9.66 6.71
N TYR A 57 -1.51 9.90 8.02
CA TYR A 57 -0.75 9.13 9.01
C TYR A 57 -1.17 7.66 9.04
N LEU A 58 -2.48 7.38 8.92
CA LEU A 58 -2.97 6.01 8.83
C LEU A 58 -2.47 5.32 7.54
N GLY A 59 -2.46 6.03 6.40
CA GLY A 59 -1.91 5.52 5.15
C GLY A 59 -0.42 5.20 5.23
N LEU A 60 0.37 6.06 5.88
CA LEU A 60 1.78 5.77 6.16
C LEU A 60 1.96 4.53 7.05
N ALA A 61 1.08 4.33 8.04
CA ALA A 61 1.11 3.14 8.88
C ALA A 61 0.73 1.86 8.11
N VAL A 62 -0.26 1.95 7.22
CA VAL A 62 -0.64 0.84 6.31
C VAL A 62 0.49 0.52 5.33
N LEU A 63 1.14 1.52 4.74
CA LEU A 63 2.31 1.29 3.90
C LEU A 63 3.46 0.66 4.67
N ALA A 64 3.71 1.09 5.90
CA ALA A 64 4.71 0.48 6.76
C ALA A 64 4.39 -1.00 7.06
N SER A 65 3.12 -1.35 7.27
CA SER A 65 2.73 -2.74 7.50
C SER A 65 2.89 -3.62 6.26
N VAL A 66 2.58 -3.11 5.07
CA VAL A 66 2.75 -3.86 3.81
C VAL A 66 4.22 -4.00 3.41
N ILE A 67 5.04 -2.97 3.62
CA ILE A 67 6.49 -3.07 3.44
C ILE A 67 7.05 -4.13 4.41
N PHE A 68 6.62 -4.12 5.67
CA PHE A 68 6.99 -5.14 6.64
C PHE A 68 6.55 -6.54 6.19
N LEU A 69 5.31 -6.69 5.74
CA LEU A 69 4.76 -7.95 5.23
C LEU A 69 5.62 -8.52 4.10
N PHE A 70 5.99 -7.70 3.11
CA PHE A 70 6.82 -8.14 1.99
C PHE A 70 8.24 -8.50 2.42
N MET A 71 8.87 -7.69 3.29
CA MET A 71 10.21 -7.99 3.82
C MET A 71 10.21 -9.27 4.66
N ALA A 72 9.22 -9.45 5.54
CA ALA A 72 9.07 -10.67 6.32
C ALA A 72 8.78 -11.89 5.44
N SER A 73 7.94 -11.74 4.41
CA SER A 73 7.62 -12.80 3.45
C SER A 73 8.82 -13.27 2.64
N LEU A 74 9.78 -12.38 2.37
CA LEU A 74 11.00 -12.67 1.62
C LEU A 74 12.10 -13.27 2.50
N TYR A 75 12.36 -12.67 3.67
CA TYR A 75 13.51 -13.01 4.51
C TYR A 75 13.19 -13.88 5.73
N LYS A 76 11.94 -13.88 6.20
CA LYS A 76 11.46 -14.60 7.39
C LYS A 76 10.04 -15.17 7.22
N PRO A 77 9.79 -15.99 6.19
CA PRO A 77 8.45 -16.52 5.89
C PRO A 77 7.85 -17.36 7.04
N GLN A 78 8.68 -17.83 7.97
CA GLN A 78 8.27 -18.60 9.15
C GLN A 78 7.35 -17.81 10.09
N VAL A 79 7.42 -16.47 10.06
CA VAL A 79 6.49 -15.60 10.81
C VAL A 79 5.03 -15.84 10.38
N PHE A 80 4.84 -16.30 9.14
CA PHE A 80 3.53 -16.62 8.55
C PHE A 80 3.32 -18.13 8.41
N GLY A 81 4.13 -18.95 9.09
CA GLY A 81 4.01 -20.42 9.07
C GLY A 81 4.45 -21.09 7.77
N SER A 82 5.28 -20.41 6.96
CA SER A 82 5.82 -20.96 5.71
C SER A 82 7.30 -21.27 5.82
N GLU A 83 7.70 -22.46 5.38
CA GLU A 83 9.10 -22.90 5.29
C GLU A 83 9.78 -22.42 3.99
N SER A 84 9.00 -22.02 2.98
CA SER A 84 9.47 -21.43 1.73
C SER A 84 9.15 -19.93 1.65
N PRO A 85 9.92 -19.14 0.88
CA PRO A 85 9.61 -17.74 0.62
C PRO A 85 8.18 -17.57 0.08
N LEU A 86 7.42 -16.63 0.66
CA LEU A 86 6.06 -16.32 0.22
C LEU A 86 6.04 -15.36 -0.98
N LEU A 87 7.18 -14.73 -1.27
CA LEU A 87 7.41 -13.93 -2.48
C LEU A 87 8.54 -14.58 -3.28
N PRO A 88 8.24 -15.12 -4.47
CA PRO A 88 9.24 -15.74 -5.33
C PRO A 88 10.06 -14.68 -6.08
N LEU A 89 11.20 -15.07 -6.67
CA LEU A 89 12.12 -14.13 -7.34
C LEU A 89 11.46 -13.43 -8.53
N GLU A 90 10.45 -14.04 -9.15
CA GLU A 90 9.64 -13.45 -10.22
C GLU A 90 8.95 -12.16 -9.77
N ALA A 91 8.61 -12.02 -8.48
CA ALA A 91 8.07 -10.77 -7.91
C ALA A 91 9.08 -9.60 -7.99
N MET A 92 10.37 -9.90 -8.12
CA MET A 92 11.46 -8.92 -8.27
C MET A 92 11.83 -8.68 -9.73
N SER A 93 11.08 -9.26 -10.68
CA SER A 93 11.26 -9.06 -12.11
C SER A 93 10.25 -8.04 -12.66
N TYR A 94 10.52 -7.52 -13.85
CA TYR A 94 9.54 -6.68 -14.56
C TYR A 94 8.30 -7.52 -14.93
N PRO A 95 7.07 -7.01 -14.74
CA PRO A 95 6.72 -5.65 -14.29
C PRO A 95 6.53 -5.48 -12.79
N TYR A 96 6.55 -6.56 -12.00
CA TYR A 96 6.19 -6.57 -10.58
C TYR A 96 7.16 -5.79 -9.69
N VAL A 97 8.44 -5.72 -10.08
CA VAL A 97 9.46 -4.92 -9.41
C VAL A 97 9.06 -3.44 -9.29
N LEU A 98 8.20 -2.93 -10.18
CA LEU A 98 7.70 -1.55 -10.13
C LEU A 98 6.84 -1.29 -8.90
N ILE A 99 6.18 -2.31 -8.34
CA ILE A 99 5.39 -2.19 -7.12
C ILE A 99 6.29 -1.72 -5.97
N ALA A 100 7.37 -2.46 -5.71
CA ALA A 100 8.30 -2.15 -4.64
C ALA A 100 9.26 -1.01 -4.97
N GLY A 101 9.76 -0.96 -6.20
CA GLY A 101 10.79 0.00 -6.62
C GLY A 101 10.24 1.41 -6.91
N PHE A 102 8.96 1.56 -7.23
CA PHE A 102 8.42 2.85 -7.66
C PHE A 102 7.07 3.21 -7.03
N LEU A 103 6.09 2.30 -7.09
CA LEU A 103 4.71 2.62 -6.70
C LEU A 103 4.56 2.81 -5.19
N MET A 104 5.12 1.91 -4.36
CA MET A 104 5.12 2.06 -2.91
C MET A 104 5.88 3.32 -2.42
N PRO A 105 7.11 3.60 -2.88
CA PRO A 105 7.81 4.86 -2.56
C PRO A 105 7.02 6.10 -2.98
N SER A 106 6.36 6.06 -4.14
CA SER A 106 5.52 7.17 -4.62
C SER A 106 4.32 7.40 -3.70
N ALA A 107 3.69 6.35 -3.19
CA ALA A 107 2.58 6.46 -2.25
C ALA A 107 3.03 7.14 -0.93
N VAL A 108 4.18 6.72 -0.36
CA VAL A 108 4.78 7.39 0.82
C VAL A 108 5.03 8.86 0.53
N PHE A 109 5.62 9.17 -0.63
CA PHE A 109 5.91 10.54 -1.04
C PHE A 109 4.64 11.41 -1.14
N LEU A 110 3.56 10.87 -1.71
CA LEU A 110 2.28 11.58 -1.84
C LEU A 110 1.64 11.87 -0.47
N HIS A 111 1.71 10.93 0.47
CA HIS A 111 1.26 11.17 1.84
C HIS A 111 2.04 12.29 2.51
N MET A 112 3.38 12.26 2.38
CA MET A 112 4.25 13.29 2.92
C MET A 112 3.99 14.65 2.29
N LEU A 113 3.82 14.73 0.97
CA LEU A 113 3.47 15.96 0.28
C LEU A 113 2.13 16.51 0.76
N SER A 114 1.11 15.67 0.94
CA SER A 114 -0.19 16.08 1.46
C SER A 114 -0.06 16.70 2.86
N LEU A 115 0.71 16.07 3.75
CA LEU A 115 0.97 16.59 5.10
C LEU A 115 1.74 17.92 5.08
N VAL A 116 2.76 18.04 4.23
CA VAL A 116 3.53 19.28 4.07
C VAL A 116 2.65 20.41 3.54
N GLN A 117 1.81 20.13 2.55
CA GLN A 117 0.86 21.11 2.01
C GLN A 117 -0.14 21.57 3.07
N PHE A 118 -0.69 20.66 3.87
CA PHE A 118 -1.58 21.00 4.97
C PHE A 118 -0.91 21.92 6.00
N ARG A 119 0.34 21.62 6.39
CA ARG A 119 1.11 22.46 7.33
C ARG A 119 1.41 23.86 6.82
N LYS A 120 1.53 24.05 5.50
CA LYS A 120 1.78 25.38 4.89
C LYS A 120 0.52 26.24 4.74
N ARG A 121 -0.67 25.64 4.79
CA ARG A 121 -1.96 26.35 4.66
C ARG A 121 -2.50 26.86 5.99
N LYS A 122 -2.06 26.27 7.11
CA LYS A 122 -2.27 26.80 8.46
C LYS A 122 -1.27 27.90 8.77
#